data_AF-A0A804UH52-F1
#
_entry.id   AF-A0A804UH52-F1
#
_cell.length_a   1.000
_cell.length_b   1.000
_cell.length_c   1.000
_cell.angle_alpha   90.00
_cell.angle_beta   90.00
_cell.angle_gamma   90.00
#
_symmetry.space_group_name_H-M   'P 1'
#
loop_
_entity.id
_entity.type
_entity.pdbx_description
1 polymer ?
#
loop_
_entity_poly.entity_id
_entity_poly.type
_entity_poly.pdbx_seq_one_letter_code
_entity_poly.pdbx_strand_id
1 'polypeptide(L)'
;MAHVREYTLKALPEPGAGAAPASTRNHTNPGFLFSNGGFSGNMYHDYTDVLVPLFISTHQFRERVSGMKPWWMGKFTPFFRQLTRHDVIDVDNDREVHCFPRIVVGATFHRDMGVDPRRSPGHISVVDLKRALRAAFRLKREAASRGGVPQRRHGARQTAAAHHLPVWLTLVPERAGDGARRGRRRVRGAGGGARPATDMATFVALVNSADSMVGVHGAGLTNMVFLPCGVVLVQVVPFGGLEWLTGVTFKEPASDMEVSYMDYNVRLEESSLVDQYPRGHQVLTDPYAVHRQGWDALKTAYLDKQNIQMDLDRFRATLREAMVRLPSP
;
A
#
# COMPACT_ATOMS: atom_id res chain seq x y z
N MET A 1 -6.03 -19.29 4.27
CA MET A 1 -4.69 -19.92 4.29
C MET A 1 -4.42 -20.88 3.12
N ALA A 2 -5.40 -21.30 2.33
CA ALA A 2 -5.25 -22.31 1.24
C ALA A 2 -4.21 -22.02 0.14
N HIS A 3 -3.61 -20.82 0.11
CA HIS A 3 -2.61 -20.41 -0.88
C HIS A 3 -1.25 -20.09 -0.28
N VAL A 4 -1.05 -20.32 1.02
CA VAL A 4 0.25 -20.14 1.69
C VAL A 4 1.04 -21.44 1.55
N ARG A 5 2.30 -21.34 1.13
CA ARG A 5 3.20 -22.50 1.06
C ARG A 5 3.64 -22.87 2.47
N GLU A 6 3.35 -24.12 2.86
CA GLU A 6 3.87 -24.68 4.11
C GLU A 6 5.29 -25.21 3.90
N TYR A 7 6.20 -24.84 4.79
CA TYR A 7 7.56 -25.33 4.82
C TYR A 7 7.76 -26.18 6.08
N THR A 8 8.43 -27.32 5.93
CA THR A 8 8.78 -28.18 7.07
C THR A 8 10.22 -27.90 7.50
N LEU A 9 10.40 -27.49 8.75
CA LEU A 9 11.72 -27.45 9.36
C LEU A 9 12.04 -28.84 9.95
N LYS A 10 13.06 -29.51 9.41
CA LYS A 10 13.54 -30.78 9.94
C LYS A 10 14.95 -30.59 10.48
N ALA A 11 15.14 -30.83 11.78
CA ALA A 11 16.47 -30.94 12.34
C ALA A 11 17.14 -32.20 11.79
N LEU A 12 18.35 -32.04 11.27
CA LEU A 12 19.16 -33.15 10.81
C LEU A 12 20.01 -33.66 11.99
N PRO A 13 20.20 -34.98 12.14
CA PRO A 13 21.22 -35.51 13.05
C PRO A 13 22.62 -35.06 12.63
N GLU A 14 23.60 -35.17 13.55
CA GLU A 14 25.02 -34.76 13.40
C GLU A 14 25.58 -34.93 11.97
N PRO A 15 26.52 -34.04 11.53
CA PRO A 15 27.05 -34.04 10.18
C PRO A 15 27.59 -35.43 9.77
N GLY A 16 26.95 -36.06 8.78
CA GLY A 16 27.39 -37.35 8.21
C GLY A 16 26.40 -38.51 8.34
N ALA A 17 25.30 -38.38 9.08
CA ALA A 17 24.32 -39.45 9.27
C ALA A 17 23.44 -39.78 8.04
N GLY A 18 23.86 -39.44 6.81
CA GLY A 18 23.20 -39.83 5.54
C GLY A 18 21.77 -39.32 5.32
N ALA A 19 21.23 -38.50 6.23
CA ALA A 19 19.83 -38.07 6.19
C ALA A 19 19.56 -36.80 5.37
N ALA A 20 20.59 -35.99 5.12
CA ALA A 20 20.48 -34.74 4.38
C ALA A 20 20.77 -34.97 2.89
N PRO A 21 19.96 -34.42 1.96
CA PRO A 21 20.32 -34.42 0.56
C PRO A 21 21.62 -33.63 0.35
N ALA A 22 22.47 -34.10 -0.58
CA ALA A 22 23.70 -33.39 -0.92
C ALA A 22 23.38 -32.00 -1.50
N SER A 23 24.16 -30.99 -1.11
CA SER A 23 24.04 -29.64 -1.68
C SER A 23 24.31 -29.69 -3.18
N THR A 24 23.39 -29.19 -4.00
CA THR A 24 23.68 -28.89 -5.41
C THR A 24 24.12 -27.43 -5.60
N ARG A 25 23.74 -26.55 -4.67
CA ARG A 25 24.21 -25.16 -4.58
C ARG A 25 24.65 -24.83 -3.16
N ASN A 26 25.92 -24.47 -3.01
CA ASN A 26 26.44 -23.92 -1.76
C ASN A 26 26.50 -22.39 -1.85
N HIS A 27 25.92 -21.72 -0.86
CA HIS A 27 25.92 -20.26 -0.74
C HIS A 27 26.87 -19.87 0.40
N THR A 28 27.54 -18.73 0.28
CA THR A 28 28.43 -18.19 1.34
C THR A 28 27.73 -17.20 2.26
N ASN A 29 26.56 -16.72 1.83
CA ASN A 29 25.79 -15.67 2.50
C ASN A 29 24.55 -16.27 3.18
N PRO A 30 24.02 -15.66 4.25
CA PRO A 30 22.75 -16.07 4.82
C PRO A 30 21.60 -16.04 3.79
N GLY A 31 20.65 -16.97 3.93
CA GLY A 31 19.42 -17.01 3.15
C GLY A 31 18.23 -16.47 3.96
N PHE A 32 17.27 -15.87 3.27
CA PHE A 32 15.95 -15.55 3.82
C PHE A 32 14.87 -16.30 3.04
N LEU A 33 14.07 -17.11 3.73
CA LEU A 33 12.98 -17.88 3.15
C LEU A 33 11.65 -17.33 3.67
N PHE A 34 10.74 -16.99 2.76
CA PHE A 34 9.36 -16.68 3.13
C PHE A 34 8.39 -17.13 2.04
N SER A 35 7.08 -17.06 2.32
CA SER A 35 6.05 -17.26 1.32
C SER A 35 5.28 -15.96 1.11
N ASN A 36 5.15 -15.51 -0.15
CA ASN A 36 4.20 -14.46 -0.50
C ASN A 36 2.81 -15.03 -0.90
N GLY A 37 2.50 -16.26 -0.50
CA GLY A 37 1.16 -16.82 -0.64
C GLY A 37 0.16 -16.20 0.34
N GLY A 38 -1.13 -16.48 0.16
CA GLY A 38 -2.19 -15.96 1.04
C GLY A 38 -2.98 -14.81 0.42
N PHE A 39 -3.03 -13.65 1.11
CA PHE A 39 -3.87 -12.50 0.74
C PHE A 39 -3.22 -11.54 -0.28
N SER A 40 -1.95 -11.78 -0.67
CA SER A 40 -1.25 -10.98 -1.68
C SER A 40 -2.05 -10.89 -2.99
N GLY A 41 -2.01 -9.74 -3.66
CA GLY A 41 -2.67 -9.55 -4.95
C GLY A 41 -3.32 -8.18 -5.11
N ASN A 42 -3.77 -7.58 -4.01
CA ASN A 42 -4.13 -6.16 -3.97
C ASN A 42 -3.01 -5.35 -3.27
N MET A 43 -2.97 -4.04 -3.55
CA MET A 43 -1.93 -3.17 -3.00
C MET A 43 -1.89 -3.17 -1.47
N TYR A 44 -3.00 -3.35 -0.75
CA TYR A 44 -2.95 -3.34 0.72
C TYR A 44 -2.18 -4.55 1.26
N HIS A 45 -2.55 -5.76 0.85
CA HIS A 45 -1.89 -6.99 1.29
C HIS A 45 -0.45 -7.12 0.76
N ASP A 46 -0.20 -6.64 -0.47
CA ASP A 46 1.17 -6.58 -1.00
C ASP A 46 2.09 -5.80 -0.06
N TYR A 47 1.59 -4.74 0.59
CA TYR A 47 2.38 -3.93 1.51
C TYR A 47 2.37 -4.49 2.92
N THR A 48 1.18 -4.65 3.51
CA THR A 48 0.99 -5.05 4.90
C THR A 48 1.54 -6.45 5.16
N ASP A 49 1.25 -7.42 4.30
CA ASP A 49 1.57 -8.82 4.55
C ASP A 49 2.92 -9.24 3.97
N VAL A 50 3.45 -8.49 3.00
CA VAL A 50 4.68 -8.85 2.29
C VAL A 50 5.79 -7.81 2.41
N LEU A 51 5.60 -6.59 1.87
CA LEU A 51 6.71 -5.62 1.79
C LEU A 51 7.16 -5.12 3.17
N VAL A 52 6.21 -4.82 4.08
CA VAL A 52 6.53 -4.37 5.44
C VAL A 52 7.27 -5.47 6.21
N PRO A 53 6.74 -6.71 6.33
CA PRO A 53 7.44 -7.78 7.05
C PRO A 53 8.79 -8.14 6.43
N LEU A 54 8.88 -8.15 5.10
CA LEU A 54 10.14 -8.42 4.41
C LEU A 54 11.17 -7.34 4.74
N PHE A 55 10.81 -6.06 4.67
CA PHE A 55 11.72 -4.96 5.00
C PHE A 55 12.20 -5.04 6.44
N ILE A 56 11.29 -5.27 7.40
CA ILE A 56 11.66 -5.46 8.81
C ILE A 56 12.72 -6.56 8.94
N SER A 57 12.51 -7.69 8.26
CA SER A 57 13.32 -8.90 8.43
C SER A 57 14.66 -8.86 7.68
N THR A 58 14.74 -8.16 6.54
CA THR A 58 15.90 -8.24 5.64
C THR A 58 16.75 -6.96 5.56
N HIS A 59 16.28 -5.82 6.09
CA HIS A 59 16.98 -4.54 5.91
C HIS A 59 18.41 -4.52 6.45
N GLN A 60 18.70 -5.26 7.53
CA GLN A 60 20.05 -5.33 8.12
C GLN A 60 21.04 -6.14 7.28
N PHE A 61 20.52 -7.12 6.55
CA PHE A 61 21.32 -8.18 5.98
C PHE A 61 21.70 -7.87 4.53
N ARG A 62 20.85 -7.17 3.74
CA ARG A 62 21.04 -7.02 2.28
C ARG A 62 21.32 -8.37 1.56
N GLU A 63 20.84 -9.47 2.14
CA GLU A 63 21.18 -10.84 1.76
C GLU A 63 20.19 -11.43 0.74
N ARG A 64 20.43 -12.67 0.32
CA ARG A 64 19.61 -13.39 -0.67
C ARG A 64 18.22 -13.72 -0.12
N VAL A 65 17.18 -13.25 -0.82
CA VAL A 65 15.75 -13.54 -0.53
C VAL A 65 15.28 -14.70 -1.41
N SER A 66 14.42 -15.58 -0.90
CA SER A 66 13.87 -16.74 -1.60
C SER A 66 12.39 -16.97 -1.25
N GLY A 67 11.66 -17.64 -2.15
CA GLY A 67 10.27 -18.10 -1.93
C GLY A 67 9.16 -17.16 -2.44
N MET A 68 9.43 -16.43 -3.54
CA MET A 68 8.48 -15.49 -4.13
C MET A 68 7.93 -15.95 -5.48
N LYS A 69 6.62 -15.73 -5.71
CA LYS A 69 6.02 -15.89 -7.04
C LYS A 69 6.61 -14.91 -8.07
N PRO A 70 7.08 -15.37 -9.25
CA PRO A 70 7.73 -14.52 -10.25
C PRO A 70 6.94 -13.31 -10.74
N TRP A 71 5.62 -13.46 -10.98
CA TRP A 71 4.78 -12.36 -11.48
C TRP A 71 4.69 -11.20 -10.48
N TRP A 72 4.64 -11.51 -9.19
CA TRP A 72 4.55 -10.51 -8.11
C TRP A 72 5.88 -9.77 -7.94
N MET A 73 7.01 -10.48 -8.09
CA MET A 73 8.34 -9.86 -8.11
C MET A 73 8.49 -8.84 -9.24
N GLY A 74 7.89 -9.09 -10.40
CA GLY A 74 7.89 -8.16 -11.54
C GLY A 74 7.37 -6.77 -11.18
N LYS A 75 6.37 -6.68 -10.29
CA LYS A 75 5.75 -5.41 -9.86
C LYS A 75 6.67 -4.56 -8.98
N PHE A 76 7.40 -5.19 -8.06
CA PHE A 76 8.29 -4.50 -7.09
C PHE A 76 9.78 -4.74 -7.35
N THR A 77 10.15 -5.15 -8.56
CA THR A 77 11.55 -5.40 -8.95
C THR A 77 12.51 -4.27 -8.56
N PRO A 78 12.16 -2.98 -8.74
CA PRO A 78 13.05 -1.88 -8.31
C PRO A 78 13.36 -1.89 -6.82
N PHE A 79 12.41 -2.32 -5.99
CA PHE A 79 12.57 -2.40 -4.53
C PHE A 79 13.40 -3.62 -4.12
N PHE A 80 13.15 -4.81 -4.70
CA PHE A 80 13.94 -6.01 -4.37
C PHE A 80 15.41 -5.86 -4.72
N ARG A 81 15.74 -5.15 -5.81
CA ARG A 81 17.13 -4.82 -6.15
C ARG A 81 17.85 -3.99 -5.09
N GLN A 82 17.12 -3.31 -4.19
CA GLN A 82 17.71 -2.62 -3.05
C GLN A 82 17.86 -3.52 -1.83
N LEU A 83 16.92 -4.45 -1.65
CA LEU A 83 16.92 -5.38 -0.52
C LEU A 83 17.95 -6.49 -0.69
N THR A 84 18.22 -6.92 -1.92
CA THR A 84 19.17 -7.98 -2.20
C THR A 84 19.99 -7.70 -3.45
N ARG A 85 21.27 -8.06 -3.42
CA ARG A 85 22.16 -8.04 -4.59
C ARG A 85 22.12 -9.36 -5.37
N HIS A 86 21.40 -10.35 -4.86
CA HIS A 86 21.34 -11.69 -5.41
C HIS A 86 20.01 -11.94 -6.09
N ASP A 87 20.00 -12.85 -7.06
CA ASP A 87 18.75 -13.31 -7.64
C ASP A 87 17.88 -13.99 -6.58
N VAL A 88 16.58 -13.68 -6.64
CA VAL A 88 15.56 -14.29 -5.80
C VAL A 88 15.26 -15.69 -6.32
N ILE A 89 15.28 -16.67 -5.43
CA ILE A 89 15.02 -18.07 -5.77
C ILE A 89 13.51 -18.33 -5.72
N ASP A 90 12.96 -18.82 -6.83
CA ASP A 90 11.59 -19.34 -6.91
C ASP A 90 11.57 -20.81 -6.46
N VAL A 91 11.37 -21.00 -5.15
CA VAL A 91 11.42 -22.32 -4.50
C VAL A 91 10.38 -23.31 -5.06
N ASP A 92 9.28 -22.82 -5.64
CA ASP A 92 8.24 -23.71 -6.19
C ASP A 92 8.66 -24.34 -7.53
N ASN A 93 9.57 -23.69 -8.27
CA ASN A 93 10.07 -24.14 -9.57
C ASN A 93 11.55 -24.54 -9.55
N ASP A 94 12.20 -24.44 -8.40
CA ASP A 94 13.60 -24.79 -8.20
C ASP A 94 13.75 -26.28 -7.85
N ARG A 95 14.69 -26.94 -8.53
CA ARG A 95 15.00 -28.37 -8.33
C ARG A 95 16.35 -28.57 -7.63
N GLU A 96 17.03 -27.49 -7.29
CA GLU A 96 18.33 -27.51 -6.62
C GLU A 96 18.18 -27.65 -5.09
N VAL A 97 19.17 -28.25 -4.45
CA VAL A 97 19.33 -28.29 -2.99
C VAL A 97 20.27 -27.16 -2.58
N HIS A 98 19.68 -26.12 -1.97
CA HIS A 98 20.39 -24.91 -1.56
C HIS A 98 20.87 -25.01 -0.12
N CYS A 99 22.18 -24.89 0.08
CA CYS A 99 22.79 -24.91 1.40
C CYS A 99 23.36 -23.53 1.73
N PHE A 100 22.86 -22.95 2.82
CA PHE A 100 23.28 -21.64 3.34
C PHE A 100 23.97 -21.83 4.69
N PRO A 101 24.97 -21.00 5.05
CA PRO A 101 25.60 -21.03 6.37
C PRO A 101 24.60 -20.68 7.49
N ARG A 102 23.57 -19.90 7.17
CA ARG A 102 22.44 -19.56 8.04
C ARG A 102 21.22 -19.29 7.18
N ILE A 103 20.05 -19.69 7.65
CA ILE A 103 18.78 -19.35 7.03
C ILE A 103 17.83 -18.74 8.07
N VAL A 104 17.15 -17.65 7.70
CA VAL A 104 16.04 -17.09 8.47
C VAL A 104 14.75 -17.49 7.74
N VAL A 105 13.82 -18.12 8.45
CA VAL A 105 12.56 -18.62 7.89
C VAL A 105 11.41 -17.83 8.47
N GLY A 106 10.62 -17.21 7.60
CA GLY A 106 9.47 -16.38 7.97
C GLY A 106 9.84 -14.90 8.12
N ALA A 107 8.84 -14.04 7.86
CA ALA A 107 8.96 -12.60 7.98
C ALA A 107 8.30 -12.10 9.27
N THR A 108 8.88 -11.08 9.90
CA THR A 108 8.37 -10.48 11.12
C THR A 108 7.26 -9.48 10.82
N PHE A 109 6.04 -9.75 11.31
CA PHE A 109 4.92 -8.82 11.26
C PHE A 109 4.79 -8.03 12.57
N HIS A 110 4.58 -6.71 12.45
CA HIS A 110 4.36 -5.83 13.61
C HIS A 110 2.89 -5.43 13.75
N ARG A 111 2.32 -4.79 12.71
CA ARG A 111 0.95 -4.27 12.63
C ARG A 111 0.63 -3.85 11.19
N ASP A 112 -0.63 -3.54 10.92
CA ASP A 112 -1.10 -3.08 9.61
C ASP A 112 -0.31 -1.87 9.10
N MET A 113 0.22 -1.99 7.87
CA MET A 113 0.96 -0.93 7.19
C MET A 113 2.11 -0.29 8.00
N GLY A 114 2.58 -0.91 9.09
CA GLY A 114 3.37 -0.22 10.11
C GLY A 114 4.50 -1.04 10.71
N VAL A 115 5.52 -0.33 11.18
CA VAL A 115 6.68 -0.89 11.89
C VAL A 115 6.69 -0.32 13.30
N ASP A 116 6.79 -1.17 14.34
CA ASP A 116 7.13 -0.72 15.70
C ASP A 116 8.66 -0.60 15.85
N PRO A 117 9.22 0.62 16.01
CA PRO A 117 10.66 0.84 16.16
C PRO A 117 11.28 0.16 17.38
N ARG A 118 10.49 -0.11 18.44
CA ARG A 118 11.00 -0.78 19.66
C ARG A 118 11.24 -2.27 19.46
N ARG A 119 10.60 -2.84 18.44
CA ARG A 119 10.67 -4.27 18.10
C ARG A 119 11.54 -4.54 16.87
N SER A 120 11.79 -3.51 16.04
CA SER A 120 12.58 -3.67 14.82
C SER A 120 14.08 -3.63 15.12
N PRO A 121 14.87 -4.53 14.54
CA PRO A 121 16.32 -4.42 14.59
C PRO A 121 16.77 -3.07 14.03
N GLY A 122 17.70 -2.39 14.70
CA GLY A 122 18.17 -1.06 14.27
C GLY A 122 17.16 0.09 14.47
N HIS A 123 16.02 -0.16 15.13
CA HIS A 123 14.99 0.84 15.44
C HIS A 123 14.39 1.55 14.21
N ILE A 124 14.28 0.83 13.09
CA ILE A 124 13.64 1.36 11.89
C ILE A 124 12.13 1.55 12.07
N SER A 125 11.60 2.50 11.33
CA SER A 125 10.18 2.88 11.32
C SER A 125 9.55 2.68 9.93
N VAL A 126 8.24 2.94 9.83
CA VAL A 126 7.54 2.92 8.54
C VAL A 126 8.01 4.06 7.61
N VAL A 127 8.52 5.17 8.16
CA VAL A 127 9.11 6.27 7.36
C VAL A 127 10.36 5.78 6.64
N ASP A 128 11.14 4.90 7.25
CA ASP A 128 12.34 4.34 6.62
C ASP A 128 11.99 3.41 5.46
N LEU A 129 10.95 2.60 5.62
CA LEU A 129 10.39 1.81 4.52
C LEU A 129 9.87 2.70 3.39
N LYS A 130 9.08 3.74 3.73
CA LYS A 130 8.59 4.75 2.78
C LYS A 130 9.74 5.36 2.00
N ARG A 131 10.82 5.77 2.68
CA ARG A 131 12.02 6.36 2.05
C ARG A 131 12.71 5.36 1.10
N ALA A 132 12.86 4.11 1.51
CA ALA A 132 13.45 3.06 0.68
C ALA A 132 12.63 2.80 -0.60
N LEU A 133 11.30 2.66 -0.46
CA LEU A 133 10.40 2.48 -1.60
C LEU A 133 10.44 3.68 -2.55
N ARG A 134 10.41 4.90 -2.02
CA ARG A 134 10.49 6.13 -2.83
C ARG A 134 11.82 6.23 -3.58
N ALA A 135 12.93 5.84 -2.94
CA ALA A 135 14.23 5.77 -3.58
C ALA A 135 14.26 4.70 -4.70
N ALA A 136 13.60 3.55 -4.51
CA ALA A 136 13.51 2.48 -5.51
C ALA A 136 12.86 2.93 -6.82
N PHE A 137 11.83 3.77 -6.71
CA PHE A 137 11.15 4.36 -7.87
C PHE A 137 11.70 5.74 -8.26
N ARG A 138 12.82 6.17 -7.67
CA ARG A 138 13.51 7.44 -7.98
C ARG A 138 12.58 8.67 -7.84
N LEU A 139 11.71 8.65 -6.84
CA LEU A 139 10.75 9.70 -6.57
C LEU A 139 11.43 10.91 -5.91
N LYS A 140 11.54 12.01 -6.65
CA LYS A 140 12.35 13.18 -6.25
C LYS A 140 11.63 14.20 -5.36
N ARG A 141 10.29 14.20 -5.37
CA ARG A 141 9.51 15.24 -4.65
C ARG A 141 9.34 14.83 -3.20
N GLU A 142 10.05 15.47 -2.29
CA GLU A 142 10.07 15.06 -0.88
C GLU A 142 8.89 15.61 -0.06
N ALA A 143 8.46 16.84 -0.32
CA ALA A 143 7.35 17.48 0.42
C ALA A 143 6.26 18.04 -0.51
N ALA A 144 5.04 18.05 0.00
CA ALA A 144 3.92 18.80 -0.56
C ALA A 144 4.01 20.27 -0.16
N SER A 145 3.38 21.13 -0.95
CA SER A 145 3.26 22.55 -0.62
C SER A 145 1.93 23.07 -1.14
N ARG A 146 1.36 24.06 -0.45
CA ARG A 146 0.15 24.74 -0.92
C ARG A 146 0.36 25.44 -2.26
N GLY A 147 1.61 25.78 -2.61
CA GLY A 147 2.01 26.36 -3.89
C GLY A 147 2.21 25.36 -5.03
N GLY A 148 2.06 24.06 -4.80
CA GLY A 148 2.20 23.00 -5.82
C GLY A 148 3.63 22.76 -6.32
N VAL A 149 3.77 21.99 -7.42
CA VAL A 149 5.07 21.66 -8.03
C VAL A 149 5.60 22.85 -8.86
N PRO A 150 6.82 23.35 -8.62
CA PRO A 150 7.44 24.35 -9.49
C PRO A 150 7.70 23.78 -10.88
N GLN A 151 7.06 24.33 -11.91
CA GLN A 151 7.31 23.91 -13.29
C GLN A 151 8.57 24.64 -13.82
N ARG A 152 9.63 23.91 -14.19
CA ARG A 152 10.77 24.48 -14.93
C ARG A 152 10.28 24.99 -16.29
N ARG A 153 9.94 26.27 -16.40
CA ARG A 153 9.84 26.94 -17.70
C ARG A 153 11.26 27.23 -18.17
N HIS A 154 11.68 26.57 -19.26
CA HIS A 154 12.85 26.99 -20.01
C HIS A 154 12.64 28.44 -20.47
N GLY A 155 13.41 29.39 -19.95
CA GLY A 155 13.65 30.68 -20.61
C GLY A 155 12.81 31.90 -20.20
N ALA A 156 12.00 31.88 -19.15
CA ALA A 156 11.28 33.10 -18.71
C ALA A 156 11.63 33.48 -17.26
N ARG A 157 12.11 34.72 -17.09
CA ARG A 157 12.40 35.38 -15.80
C ARG A 157 11.29 35.09 -14.79
N GLN A 158 11.69 34.68 -13.58
CA GLN A 158 10.79 34.45 -12.44
C GLN A 158 10.05 35.74 -12.09
N THR A 159 8.87 35.96 -12.65
CA THR A 159 7.92 36.89 -12.09
C THR A 159 7.31 36.23 -10.86
N ALA A 160 7.47 36.89 -9.71
CA ALA A 160 6.94 36.49 -8.42
C ALA A 160 5.49 35.97 -8.52
N ALA A 161 5.20 34.90 -7.76
CA ALA A 161 3.85 34.40 -7.51
C ALA A 161 3.05 33.89 -8.73
N ALA A 162 3.63 33.01 -9.55
CA ALA A 162 2.80 32.00 -10.22
C ALA A 162 2.28 31.02 -9.13
N HIS A 163 1.19 31.38 -8.44
CA HIS A 163 0.51 30.46 -7.54
C HIS A 163 0.02 29.26 -8.38
N HIS A 164 0.70 28.11 -8.29
CA HIS A 164 0.15 26.88 -8.85
C HIS A 164 -0.89 26.32 -7.88
N LEU A 165 -2.02 25.86 -8.44
CA LEU A 165 -3.05 25.20 -7.66
C LEU A 165 -2.55 23.82 -7.20
N PRO A 166 -2.89 23.38 -5.98
CA PRO A 166 -2.56 22.03 -5.53
C PRO A 166 -3.18 20.96 -6.44
N VAL A 167 -2.42 19.92 -6.72
CA VAL A 167 -2.82 18.76 -7.53
C VAL A 167 -3.58 17.76 -6.67
N TRP A 168 -4.79 17.44 -7.10
CA TRP A 168 -5.64 16.43 -6.50
C TRP A 168 -5.54 15.13 -7.30
N LEU A 169 -5.10 14.06 -6.64
CA LEU A 169 -5.25 12.71 -7.15
C LEU A 169 -6.54 12.12 -6.60
N THR A 170 -7.42 11.63 -7.47
CA THR A 170 -8.63 10.91 -7.06
C THR A 170 -8.47 9.44 -7.44
N LEU A 171 -8.51 8.57 -6.44
CA LEU A 171 -8.55 7.13 -6.63
C LEU A 171 -10.02 6.70 -6.66
N VAL A 172 -10.49 6.35 -7.85
CA VAL A 172 -11.80 5.74 -8.05
C VAL A 172 -11.59 4.23 -8.11
N PRO A 173 -12.32 3.41 -7.35
CA PRO A 173 -12.28 1.97 -7.55
C PRO A 173 -12.70 1.65 -8.98
N GLU A 174 -11.93 0.81 -9.68
CA GLU A 174 -12.24 0.40 -11.03
C GLU A 174 -13.56 -0.38 -11.02
N ARG A 175 -14.64 0.21 -11.55
CA ARG A 175 -15.78 -0.60 -11.99
C ARG A 175 -15.28 -1.37 -13.20
N ALA A 176 -15.58 -2.66 -13.28
CA ALA A 176 -15.49 -3.39 -14.54
C ALA A 176 -16.38 -2.68 -15.57
N GLY A 177 -15.81 -1.76 -16.36
CA GLY A 177 -16.49 -1.10 -17.47
C GLY A 177 -16.47 0.43 -17.58
N ASP A 178 -16.03 1.23 -16.58
CA ASP A 178 -16.17 2.71 -16.68
C ASP A 178 -14.85 3.47 -16.47
N GLY A 179 -14.29 3.96 -17.59
CA GLY A 179 -13.15 4.88 -17.62
C GLY A 179 -13.49 6.24 -17.00
N ALA A 180 -12.59 6.73 -16.16
CA ALA A 180 -12.66 8.00 -15.41
C ALA A 180 -13.37 9.15 -16.15
N ARG A 181 -14.56 9.54 -15.66
CA ARG A 181 -15.25 10.76 -16.12
C ARG A 181 -14.50 12.00 -15.64
N ARG A 182 -14.14 12.84 -16.61
CA ARG A 182 -13.26 14.02 -16.49
C ARG A 182 -13.97 15.21 -15.83
N GLY A 183 -13.74 15.45 -14.54
CA GLY A 183 -13.97 16.74 -13.91
C GLY A 183 -12.87 17.74 -14.31
N ARG A 184 -13.22 18.98 -14.65
CA ARG A 184 -12.29 20.06 -15.03
C ARG A 184 -11.41 20.50 -13.84
N ARG A 185 -10.38 19.71 -13.54
CA ARG A 185 -9.14 19.95 -12.78
C ARG A 185 -8.24 18.77 -13.16
N ARG A 186 -6.92 18.90 -13.31
CA ARG A 186 -6.06 17.84 -13.89
C ARG A 186 -6.08 16.55 -13.05
N VAL A 187 -7.09 15.72 -13.23
CA VAL A 187 -7.18 14.34 -12.77
C VAL A 187 -6.47 13.50 -13.81
N ARG A 188 -5.30 12.96 -13.47
CA ARG A 188 -4.68 11.89 -14.26
C ARG A 188 -5.25 10.57 -13.74
N GLY A 189 -6.11 9.91 -14.52
CA GLY A 189 -6.47 8.52 -14.30
C GLY A 189 -5.47 7.63 -15.04
N ALA A 190 -4.92 6.62 -14.36
CA ALA A 190 -4.16 5.55 -15.00
C ALA A 190 -5.13 4.38 -15.22
N GLY A 191 -5.44 4.09 -16.48
CA GLY A 191 -6.15 2.87 -16.89
C GLY A 191 -5.14 1.90 -17.50
N GLY A 192 -5.26 0.62 -17.12
CA GLY A 192 -4.30 -0.44 -17.42
C GLY A 192 -4.14 -0.73 -18.91
N GLY A 193 -2.89 -0.86 -19.36
CA GLY A 193 -2.58 -1.20 -20.74
C GLY A 193 -1.10 -1.08 -21.13
N ALA A 194 -0.15 -1.52 -20.29
CA ALA A 194 1.26 -1.75 -20.65
C ALA A 194 2.00 -2.53 -19.53
N ARG A 195 3.20 -3.05 -19.82
CA ARG A 195 4.03 -3.91 -18.94
C ARG A 195 4.00 -3.51 -17.45
N PRO A 196 3.79 -4.46 -16.50
CA PRO A 196 3.50 -4.16 -15.08
C PRO A 196 4.51 -3.24 -14.37
N ALA A 197 5.80 -3.37 -14.69
CA ALA A 197 6.84 -2.53 -14.07
C ALA A 197 6.86 -1.08 -14.59
N THR A 198 6.57 -0.88 -15.88
CA THR A 198 6.48 0.46 -16.47
C THR A 198 5.22 1.18 -15.99
N ASP A 199 4.11 0.44 -15.88
CA ASP A 199 2.84 0.95 -15.37
C ASP A 199 2.99 1.42 -13.91
N MET A 200 3.61 0.61 -13.05
CA MET A 200 3.85 0.99 -11.66
C MET A 200 4.72 2.24 -11.55
N ALA A 201 5.88 2.30 -12.24
CA ALA A 201 6.78 3.44 -12.17
C ALA A 201 6.09 4.75 -12.60
N THR A 202 5.30 4.70 -13.68
CA THR A 202 4.51 5.86 -14.15
C THR A 202 3.43 6.25 -13.16
N PHE A 203 2.72 5.26 -12.59
CA PHE A 203 1.65 5.49 -11.62
C PHE A 203 2.19 6.08 -10.31
N VAL A 204 3.28 5.55 -9.76
CA VAL A 204 3.87 6.11 -8.52
C VAL A 204 4.48 7.49 -8.74
N ALA A 205 4.98 7.78 -9.95
CA ALA A 205 5.44 9.13 -10.30
C ALA A 205 4.26 10.12 -10.33
N LEU A 206 3.07 9.67 -10.76
CA LEU A 206 1.84 10.44 -10.65
C LEU A 206 1.43 10.65 -9.19
N VAL A 207 1.39 9.60 -8.37
CA VAL A 207 1.09 9.70 -6.94
C VAL A 207 2.04 10.68 -6.27
N ASN A 208 3.34 10.58 -6.55
CA ASN A 208 4.36 11.48 -6.03
C ASN A 208 4.23 12.95 -6.48
N SER A 209 3.43 13.23 -7.52
CA SER A 209 3.17 14.60 -7.99
C SER A 209 1.96 15.26 -7.30
N ALA A 210 1.18 14.50 -6.52
CA ALA A 210 0.00 15.01 -5.85
C ALA A 210 0.36 15.89 -4.64
N ASP A 211 -0.49 16.88 -4.36
CA ASP A 211 -0.51 17.65 -3.11
C ASP A 211 -1.57 17.13 -2.15
N SER A 212 -2.64 16.55 -2.70
CA SER A 212 -3.70 15.91 -1.95
C SER A 212 -4.15 14.65 -2.69
N MET A 213 -4.47 13.60 -1.95
CA MET A 213 -4.99 12.35 -2.48
C MET A 213 -6.35 12.07 -1.86
N VAL A 214 -7.37 11.88 -2.66
CA VAL A 214 -8.72 11.48 -2.22
C VAL A 214 -9.00 10.10 -2.76
N GLY A 215 -9.53 9.20 -1.93
CA GLY A 215 -9.99 7.90 -2.41
C GLY A 215 -11.00 7.29 -1.47
N VAL A 216 -11.85 6.44 -2.03
CA VAL A 216 -12.72 5.56 -1.24
C VAL A 216 -11.85 4.56 -0.50
N HIS A 217 -12.22 4.24 0.75
CA HIS A 217 -11.57 3.22 1.55
C HIS A 217 -11.32 1.95 0.71
N GLY A 218 -10.08 1.49 0.70
CA GLY A 218 -9.67 0.30 -0.03
C GLY A 218 -8.20 0.32 -0.39
N ALA A 219 -7.74 -0.73 -1.05
CA ALA A 219 -6.32 -0.96 -1.36
C ALA A 219 -5.66 0.16 -2.17
N GLY A 220 -6.44 0.98 -2.89
CA GLY A 220 -5.92 2.15 -3.59
C GLY A 220 -5.22 3.14 -2.65
N LEU A 221 -5.72 3.34 -1.43
CA LEU A 221 -5.16 4.30 -0.48
C LEU A 221 -3.76 3.90 0.01
N THR A 222 -3.37 2.63 -0.12
CA THR A 222 -2.01 2.15 0.18
C THR A 222 -0.93 2.88 -0.62
N ASN A 223 -1.28 3.48 -1.76
CA ASN A 223 -0.37 4.32 -2.53
C ASN A 223 0.12 5.57 -1.75
N MET A 224 -0.43 5.86 -0.58
CA MET A 224 0.07 6.90 0.32
C MET A 224 1.57 6.78 0.65
N VAL A 225 2.12 5.57 0.59
CA VAL A 225 3.56 5.29 0.74
C VAL A 225 4.43 6.05 -0.28
N PHE A 226 3.88 6.41 -1.44
CA PHE A 226 4.60 7.18 -2.48
C PHE A 226 4.32 8.68 -2.43
N LEU A 227 3.47 9.13 -1.50
CA LEU A 227 3.19 10.55 -1.34
C LEU A 227 4.41 11.28 -0.73
N PRO A 228 4.67 12.52 -1.16
CA PRO A 228 5.52 13.45 -0.43
C PRO A 228 5.03 13.64 1.02
N CYS A 229 5.93 14.07 1.91
CA CYS A 229 5.59 14.45 3.27
C CYS A 229 4.68 15.69 3.25
N GLY A 230 3.72 15.76 4.18
CA GLY A 230 2.76 16.85 4.27
C GLY A 230 1.64 16.83 3.23
N VAL A 231 1.56 15.82 2.35
CA VAL A 231 0.35 15.61 1.54
C VAL A 231 -0.85 15.39 2.45
N VAL A 232 -2.02 15.87 2.02
CA VAL A 232 -3.29 15.55 2.67
C VAL A 232 -3.96 14.35 2.01
N LEU A 233 -4.16 13.28 2.78
CA LEU A 233 -4.93 12.10 2.41
C LEU A 233 -6.37 12.25 2.91
N VAL A 234 -7.33 12.30 2.00
CA VAL A 234 -8.76 12.27 2.31
C VAL A 234 -9.30 10.89 2.01
N GLN A 235 -9.60 10.13 3.07
CA GLN A 235 -10.24 8.84 2.97
C GLN A 235 -11.76 9.02 3.00
N VAL A 236 -12.43 8.63 1.92
CA VAL A 236 -13.89 8.53 1.89
C VAL A 236 -14.27 7.22 2.56
N VAL A 237 -14.86 7.32 3.75
CA VAL A 237 -15.22 6.20 4.61
C VAL A 237 -16.65 5.78 4.26
N PRO A 238 -16.88 4.57 3.73
CA PRO A 238 -18.21 4.08 3.46
C PRO A 238 -19.07 4.03 4.73
N PHE A 239 -20.39 4.22 4.59
CA PHE A 239 -21.31 4.08 5.73
C PHE A 239 -21.24 2.66 6.29
N GLY A 240 -21.31 2.53 7.62
CA GLY A 240 -21.37 1.22 8.28
C GLY A 240 -20.56 1.08 9.57
N GLY A 241 -20.17 2.17 10.23
CA GLY A 241 -19.40 2.10 11.48
C GLY A 241 -17.98 1.55 11.31
N LEU A 242 -17.31 1.93 10.21
CA LEU A 242 -16.02 1.38 9.80
C LEU A 242 -14.82 2.10 10.45
N GLU A 243 -15.05 2.98 11.44
CA GLU A 243 -14.01 3.86 11.99
C GLU A 243 -12.81 3.07 12.53
N TRP A 244 -13.06 1.93 13.18
CA TRP A 244 -12.01 1.04 13.67
C TRP A 244 -11.12 0.51 12.54
N LEU A 245 -11.73 0.08 11.44
CA LEU A 245 -11.05 -0.46 10.27
C LEU A 245 -10.26 0.66 9.57
N THR A 246 -10.88 1.82 9.38
CA THR A 246 -10.22 2.97 8.74
C THR A 246 -9.08 3.54 9.57
N GLY A 247 -9.20 3.45 10.90
CA GLY A 247 -8.20 3.84 11.87
C GLY A 247 -6.88 3.11 11.65
N VAL A 248 -6.93 1.78 11.80
CA VAL A 248 -5.75 0.91 11.73
C VAL A 248 -5.19 0.76 10.31
N THR A 249 -6.04 0.84 9.27
CA THR A 249 -5.60 0.62 7.88
C THR A 249 -4.90 1.83 7.26
N PHE A 250 -5.38 3.05 7.53
CA PHE A 250 -4.89 4.25 6.84
C PHE A 250 -4.70 5.48 7.72
N LYS A 251 -5.52 5.74 8.74
CA LYS A 251 -5.38 6.93 9.59
C LYS A 251 -4.07 6.93 10.39
N GLU A 252 -3.83 5.88 11.15
CA GLU A 252 -2.60 5.74 11.95
C GLU A 252 -1.38 5.62 11.03
N PRO A 253 -1.37 4.75 10.00
CA PRO A 253 -0.21 4.63 9.13
C PRO A 253 0.08 5.90 8.30
N ALA A 254 -0.93 6.67 7.89
CA ALA A 254 -0.71 7.96 7.22
C ALA A 254 0.05 8.93 8.14
N SER A 255 -0.36 9.02 9.40
CA SER A 255 0.31 9.86 10.41
C SER A 255 1.76 9.42 10.60
N ASP A 256 1.98 8.12 10.77
CA ASP A 256 3.32 7.53 10.91
C ASP A 256 4.17 7.72 9.64
N MET A 257 3.56 7.89 8.47
CA MET A 257 4.21 8.14 7.19
C MET A 257 4.34 9.63 6.84
N GLU A 258 4.14 10.54 7.79
CA GLU A 258 4.23 11.99 7.58
C GLU A 258 3.22 12.51 6.53
N VAL A 259 2.05 11.87 6.46
CA VAL A 259 0.92 12.26 5.61
C VAL A 259 -0.22 12.76 6.51
N SER A 260 -0.75 13.94 6.20
CA SER A 260 -1.87 14.52 6.96
C SER A 260 -3.16 13.80 6.60
N TYR A 261 -3.83 13.20 7.59
CA TYR A 261 -5.05 12.42 7.37
C TYR A 261 -6.32 13.24 7.58
N MET A 262 -7.33 12.97 6.74
CA MET A 262 -8.71 13.41 6.88
C MET A 262 -9.65 12.27 6.49
N ASP A 263 -10.78 12.16 7.18
CA ASP A 263 -11.89 11.32 6.75
C ASP A 263 -13.02 12.17 6.15
N TYR A 264 -13.73 11.55 5.21
CA TYR A 264 -15.05 11.97 4.76
C TYR A 264 -16.01 10.82 5.05
N ASN A 265 -16.72 10.92 6.18
CA ASN A 265 -17.70 9.91 6.57
C ASN A 265 -18.97 10.07 5.73
N VAL A 266 -19.25 9.03 4.93
CA VAL A 266 -20.44 8.93 4.09
C VAL A 266 -21.67 8.80 4.97
N ARG A 267 -22.65 9.67 4.77
CA ARG A 267 -23.95 9.58 5.43
C ARG A 267 -24.84 8.54 4.76
N LEU A 268 -25.86 8.10 5.48
CA LEU A 268 -26.81 7.12 4.96
C LEU A 268 -27.48 7.63 3.67
N GLU A 269 -27.80 8.93 3.58
CA GLU A 269 -28.42 9.55 2.40
C GLU A 269 -27.50 9.61 1.17
N GLU A 270 -26.19 9.54 1.39
CA GLU A 270 -25.17 9.48 0.32
C GLU A 270 -24.88 8.05 -0.13
N SER A 271 -25.51 7.06 0.49
CA SER A 271 -25.25 5.64 0.24
C SER A 271 -26.40 4.98 -0.50
N SER A 272 -26.08 4.18 -1.52
CA SER A 272 -27.06 3.32 -2.19
C SER A 272 -27.71 2.28 -1.27
N LEU A 273 -27.22 2.10 -0.04
CA LEU A 273 -27.81 1.18 0.93
C LEU A 273 -29.25 1.58 1.30
N VAL A 274 -29.58 2.88 1.26
CA VAL A 274 -30.93 3.39 1.53
C VAL A 274 -31.97 2.85 0.54
N ASP A 275 -31.55 2.54 -0.68
CA ASP A 275 -32.40 1.97 -1.74
C ASP A 275 -32.34 0.43 -1.79
N GLN A 276 -31.28 -0.17 -1.25
CA GLN A 276 -31.07 -1.62 -1.27
C GLN A 276 -31.73 -2.37 -0.12
N TYR A 277 -31.93 -1.70 1.02
CA TYR A 277 -32.46 -2.33 2.23
C TYR A 277 -33.70 -1.60 2.75
N PRO A 278 -34.67 -2.32 3.34
CA PRO A 278 -35.78 -1.68 4.05
C PRO A 278 -35.29 -0.75 5.15
N ARG A 279 -35.99 0.37 5.41
CA ARG A 279 -35.58 1.40 6.39
C ARG A 279 -35.31 0.86 7.80
N GLY A 280 -36.01 -0.19 8.24
CA GLY A 280 -35.81 -0.84 9.53
C GLY A 280 -34.81 -1.99 9.53
N HIS A 281 -34.12 -2.23 8.41
CA HIS A 281 -33.17 -3.33 8.29
C HIS A 281 -31.88 -3.02 9.04
N GLN A 282 -31.34 -4.01 9.74
CA GLN A 282 -30.13 -3.89 10.58
C GLN A 282 -28.92 -3.26 9.86
N VAL A 283 -28.78 -3.48 8.56
CA VAL A 283 -27.70 -2.87 7.75
C VAL A 283 -27.71 -1.35 7.84
N LEU A 284 -28.89 -0.73 7.97
CA LEU A 284 -29.06 0.72 8.07
C LEU A 284 -29.14 1.19 9.53
N THR A 285 -29.80 0.42 10.39
CA THR A 285 -30.16 0.86 11.75
C THR A 285 -29.20 0.42 12.86
N ASP A 286 -28.52 -0.73 12.70
CA ASP A 286 -27.52 -1.24 13.65
C ASP A 286 -26.36 -1.89 12.87
N PRO A 287 -25.45 -1.09 12.28
CA PRO A 287 -24.30 -1.64 11.58
C PRO A 287 -23.44 -2.58 12.42
N TYR A 288 -23.34 -2.34 13.72
CA TYR A 288 -22.57 -3.19 14.63
C TYR A 288 -23.19 -4.59 14.81
N ALA A 289 -24.50 -4.77 14.62
CA ALA A 289 -25.10 -6.11 14.50
C ALA A 289 -24.59 -6.88 13.29
N VAL A 290 -24.34 -6.20 12.17
CA VAL A 290 -23.74 -6.82 10.98
C VAL A 290 -22.27 -7.15 11.24
N HIS A 291 -21.54 -6.31 11.98
CA HIS A 291 -20.15 -6.60 12.36
C HIS A 291 -20.04 -7.87 13.20
N ARG A 292 -20.99 -8.10 14.13
CA ARG A 292 -21.05 -9.31 14.96
C ARG A 292 -21.30 -10.59 14.15
N GLN A 293 -21.78 -10.49 12.91
CA GLN A 293 -21.94 -11.63 12.00
C GLN A 293 -20.63 -12.02 11.29
N GLY A 294 -19.56 -11.25 11.48
CA GLY A 294 -18.23 -11.53 10.95
C GLY A 294 -17.84 -10.68 9.75
N TRP A 295 -16.58 -10.83 9.33
CA TRP A 295 -15.97 -10.04 8.27
C TRP A 295 -16.70 -10.14 6.93
N ASP A 296 -17.14 -11.34 6.54
CA ASP A 296 -17.79 -11.55 5.24
C ASP A 296 -19.12 -10.77 5.14
N ALA A 297 -19.90 -10.72 6.23
CA ALA A 297 -21.13 -9.94 6.30
C ALA A 297 -20.85 -8.43 6.21
N LEU A 298 -19.88 -7.94 7.00
CA LEU A 298 -19.44 -6.54 6.98
C LEU A 298 -18.96 -6.13 5.58
N LYS A 299 -18.04 -6.90 4.99
CA LYS A 299 -17.47 -6.64 3.65
C LYS A 299 -18.56 -6.63 2.60
N THR A 300 -19.44 -7.65 2.60
CA THR A 300 -20.53 -7.75 1.64
C THR A 300 -21.47 -6.54 1.73
N ALA A 301 -21.84 -6.11 2.94
CA ALA A 301 -22.77 -5.03 3.15
C ALA A 301 -22.16 -3.64 2.85
N TYR A 302 -20.99 -3.34 3.40
CA TYR A 302 -20.45 -1.98 3.48
C TYR A 302 -19.26 -1.70 2.56
N LEU A 303 -18.62 -2.73 1.99
CA LEU A 303 -17.47 -2.54 1.09
C LEU A 303 -17.80 -2.92 -0.36
N ASP A 304 -18.53 -4.02 -0.56
CA ASP A 304 -18.79 -4.55 -1.91
C ASP A 304 -20.08 -4.02 -2.54
N LYS A 305 -21.19 -3.98 -1.79
CA LYS A 305 -22.52 -3.64 -2.32
C LYS A 305 -22.85 -2.15 -2.24
N GLN A 306 -21.99 -1.35 -1.65
CA GLN A 306 -22.23 0.07 -1.43
C GLN A 306 -21.69 0.93 -2.56
N ASN A 307 -22.55 1.73 -3.18
CA ASN A 307 -22.15 2.87 -4.00
C ASN A 307 -22.38 4.16 -3.21
N ILE A 308 -21.53 5.16 -3.48
CA ILE A 308 -21.53 6.45 -2.78
C ILE A 308 -21.87 7.55 -3.78
N GLN A 309 -22.92 8.30 -3.50
CA GLN A 309 -23.27 9.57 -4.13
C GLN A 309 -22.89 10.70 -3.16
N MET A 310 -21.75 11.34 -3.39
CA MET A 310 -21.26 12.38 -2.49
C MET A 310 -22.14 13.63 -2.54
N ASP A 311 -22.49 14.14 -1.37
CA ASP A 311 -22.98 15.51 -1.18
C ASP A 311 -21.86 16.49 -1.58
N LEU A 312 -22.07 17.19 -2.69
CA LEU A 312 -21.06 18.06 -3.28
C LEU A 312 -20.72 19.27 -2.41
N ASP A 313 -21.66 19.78 -1.61
CA ASP A 313 -21.43 20.93 -0.75
C ASP A 313 -20.59 20.55 0.46
N ARG A 314 -20.91 19.41 1.09
CA ARG A 314 -20.09 18.83 2.16
C ARG A 314 -18.72 18.43 1.66
N PHE A 315 -18.65 17.73 0.53
CA PHE A 315 -17.38 17.32 -0.03
C PHE A 315 -16.51 18.54 -0.41
N ARG A 316 -17.12 19.61 -0.93
CA ARG A 316 -16.42 20.88 -1.20
C ARG A 316 -15.87 21.51 0.09
N ALA A 317 -16.58 21.43 1.21
CA ALA A 317 -16.07 21.89 2.50
C ALA A 317 -14.84 21.08 2.94
N THR A 318 -14.89 19.76 2.82
CA THR A 318 -13.75 18.87 3.10
C THR A 318 -12.54 19.19 2.20
N LEU A 319 -12.76 19.41 0.91
CA LEU A 319 -11.66 19.78 0.00
C LEU A 319 -11.03 21.13 0.37
N ARG A 320 -11.82 22.12 0.80
CA ARG A 320 -11.31 23.42 1.26
C ARG A 320 -10.46 23.26 2.51
N GLU A 321 -10.94 22.49 3.48
CA GLU A 321 -10.18 22.22 4.70
C GLU A 321 -8.86 21.50 4.40
N ALA A 322 -8.89 20.50 3.52
CA ALA A 322 -7.68 19.82 3.06
C ALA A 322 -6.68 20.80 2.40
N MET A 323 -7.11 21.80 1.63
CA MET A 323 -6.20 22.83 1.09
C MET A 323 -5.54 23.67 2.19
N VAL A 324 -6.25 23.96 3.28
CA VAL A 324 -5.72 24.72 4.42
C VAL A 324 -4.67 23.90 5.17
N ARG A 325 -4.87 22.58 5.28
CA ARG A 325 -3.93 21.67 5.95
C ARG A 325 -2.63 21.43 5.18
N LEU A 326 -2.56 21.82 3.90
CA LEU A 326 -1.29 21.74 3.16
C LEU A 326 -0.24 22.67 3.79
N PRO A 327 1.03 22.21 3.87
CA PRO A 327 2.14 23.05 4.32
C PRO A 327 2.20 24.34 3.52
N SER A 328 2.46 25.46 4.19
CA SER A 328 2.80 26.70 3.51
C SER A 328 4.04 26.48 2.63
N PRO A 329 4.10 27.11 1.44
CA PRO A 329 5.22 26.97 0.52
C PRO A 329 6.54 27.52 1.07
#